data_AF-A0A1B8R4U3-F1
#
_entry.id   AF-A0A1B8R4U3-F1
#
_cell.length_a   1.000
_cell.length_b   1.000
_cell.length_c   1.000
_cell.angle_alpha   90.00
_cell.angle_beta   90.00
_cell.angle_gamma   90.00
#
_symmetry.space_group_name_H-M   'P 1'
#
loop_
_entity.id
_entity.type
_entity.pdbx_description
1 polymer ?
#
loop_
_entity_poly.entity_id
_entity_poly.type
_entity_poly.pdbx_seq_one_letter_code
_entity_poly.pdbx_strand_id
1 'polypeptide(L)'
;MPEQITWKSWEHVSGREIKYKWRHAWKEKPGDDYVAFDGDTQIGRIFRSQAGGGIDNRWFWIVAADGSHRLDWPSAGYEDSAYVASRRLEMIYESIKSGKRRTHP
;
A
#
# COMPACT_ATOMS: atom_id res chain seq x y z
N MET A 1 14.59 11.35 23.70
CA MET A 1 14.55 10.85 22.31
C MET A 1 13.10 10.49 22.02
N PRO A 2 12.35 11.16 21.14
CA PRO A 2 11.01 10.69 20.83
C PRO A 2 11.16 9.44 19.95
N GLU A 3 10.80 8.29 20.51
CA GLU A 3 10.68 7.04 19.77
C GLU A 3 9.59 7.20 18.70
N GLN A 4 10.03 7.29 17.45
CA GLN A 4 9.18 7.63 16.31
C GLN A 4 8.84 6.38 15.50
N ILE A 5 7.53 6.18 15.32
CA ILE A 5 6.82 5.20 14.49
C ILE A 5 6.75 3.77 15.05
N THR A 6 5.80 3.55 15.95
CA THR A 6 5.29 2.22 16.29
C THR A 6 4.48 1.65 15.12
N TRP A 7 5.14 0.86 14.26
CA TRP A 7 4.53 0.18 13.11
C TRP A 7 3.61 -1.00 13.50
N LYS A 8 2.67 -0.80 14.45
CA LYS A 8 1.62 -1.80 14.76
C LYS A 8 0.36 -1.61 13.92
N SER A 9 0.53 -1.35 12.63
CA SER A 9 -0.59 -0.99 11.76
C SER A 9 -1.35 -2.23 11.22
N TRP A 10 -0.86 -3.46 11.45
CA TRP A 10 -1.52 -4.71 11.05
C TRP A 10 -2.89 -4.91 11.73
N GLU A 11 -3.08 -4.36 12.93
CA GLU A 11 -4.33 -4.47 13.71
C GLU A 11 -5.51 -3.73 13.06
N HIS A 12 -5.25 -2.65 12.30
CA HIS A 12 -6.29 -1.88 11.62
C HIS A 12 -6.70 -2.45 10.26
N VAL A 13 -5.94 -3.41 9.74
CA VAL A 13 -6.13 -3.98 8.40
C VAL A 13 -6.71 -5.41 8.48
N SER A 14 -6.66 -6.03 9.67
CA SER A 14 -7.29 -7.33 9.92
C SER A 14 -8.80 -7.24 9.67
N GLY A 15 -9.33 -8.20 8.90
CA GLY A 15 -10.77 -8.31 8.60
C GLY A 15 -11.26 -7.62 7.30
N ARG A 16 -10.48 -6.78 6.62
CA ARG A 16 -10.89 -6.29 5.28
C ARG A 16 -10.61 -7.32 4.19
N GLU A 17 -11.57 -7.50 3.29
CA GLU A 17 -11.35 -8.17 2.00
C GLU A 17 -10.76 -7.19 0.98
N ILE A 18 -10.02 -7.73 0.02
CA ILE A 18 -9.48 -6.98 -1.13
C ILE A 18 -10.63 -6.71 -2.10
N LYS A 19 -10.88 -5.44 -2.41
CA LYS A 19 -12.02 -4.98 -3.22
C LYS A 19 -11.64 -4.64 -4.65
N TYR A 20 -10.42 -4.17 -4.87
CA TYR A 20 -10.00 -3.65 -6.17
C TYR A 20 -9.38 -4.73 -7.06
N LYS A 21 -9.30 -4.46 -8.35
CA LYS A 21 -8.70 -5.40 -9.30
C LYS A 21 -7.18 -5.27 -9.26
N TRP A 22 -6.50 -6.39 -9.05
CA TRP A 22 -5.04 -6.47 -9.05
C TRP A 22 -4.53 -7.21 -10.28
N ARG A 23 -3.44 -6.71 -10.88
CA ARG A 23 -2.80 -7.30 -12.05
C ARG A 23 -1.29 -7.27 -11.87
N HIS A 24 -0.58 -8.23 -12.45
CA HIS A 24 0.88 -8.14 -12.54
C HIS A 24 1.29 -6.86 -13.28
N ALA A 25 2.29 -6.16 -12.76
CA ALA A 25 2.82 -4.96 -13.39
C ALA A 25 3.47 -5.26 -14.75
N TRP A 26 4.06 -6.45 -14.89
CA TRP A 26 4.78 -6.88 -16.09
C TRP A 26 4.18 -8.19 -16.61
N LYS A 27 3.77 -8.21 -17.88
CA LYS A 27 3.27 -9.42 -18.53
C LYS A 27 4.37 -10.44 -18.84
N GLU A 28 5.58 -9.94 -19.12
CA GLU A 28 6.70 -10.75 -19.64
C GLU A 28 7.52 -11.42 -18.54
N LYS A 29 7.45 -10.91 -17.30
CA LYS A 29 8.15 -11.47 -16.14
C LYS A 29 7.20 -11.49 -14.95
N PRO A 30 6.57 -12.64 -14.63
CA PRO A 30 5.78 -12.78 -13.41
C PRO A 30 6.71 -12.68 -12.20
N GLY A 31 6.83 -11.47 -11.66
CA GLY A 31 7.51 -11.19 -10.41
C GLY A 31 6.50 -10.82 -9.31
N ASP A 32 7.03 -10.59 -8.12
CA ASP A 32 6.30 -10.09 -6.95
C ASP A 32 6.02 -8.60 -7.10
N ASP A 33 5.18 -8.26 -8.07
CA ASP A 33 4.92 -6.89 -8.49
C ASP A 33 3.54 -6.75 -9.11
N TYR A 34 2.66 -6.01 -8.43
CA TYR A 34 1.24 -5.92 -8.74
C TYR A 34 0.75 -4.48 -8.70
N VAL A 35 -0.16 -4.16 -9.61
CA VAL A 35 -0.83 -2.86 -9.73
C VAL A 35 -2.31 -3.02 -9.43
N ALA A 36 -2.86 -2.10 -8.63
CA ALA A 36 -4.27 -2.04 -8.28
C ALA A 36 -5.02 -1.02 -9.14
N PHE A 37 -6.27 -1.33 -9.46
CA PHE A 37 -7.16 -0.51 -10.29
C PHE A 37 -8.56 -0.33 -9.69
N ASP A 38 -9.07 0.90 -9.76
CA ASP A 38 -10.48 1.28 -9.54
C ASP A 38 -11.08 1.69 -10.89
N GLY A 39 -11.83 0.76 -11.51
CA GLY A 39 -12.21 0.90 -12.92
C GLY A 39 -10.96 0.89 -13.82
N ASP A 40 -10.78 1.95 -14.59
CA ASP A 40 -9.61 2.18 -15.45
C ASP A 40 -8.51 3.02 -14.77
N THR A 41 -8.76 3.51 -13.54
CA THR A 41 -7.82 4.33 -12.79
C THR A 41 -6.86 3.44 -12.00
N GLN A 42 -5.55 3.59 -12.23
CA GLN A 42 -4.54 2.99 -11.39
C GLN A 42 -4.51 3.67 -10.02
N ILE A 43 -4.70 2.90 -8.94
CA ILE A 43 -4.76 3.44 -7.56
C ILE A 43 -3.48 3.18 -6.77
N GLY A 44 -2.60 2.31 -7.26
CA GLY A 44 -1.28 2.10 -6.67
C GLY A 44 -0.61 0.79 -7.08
N ARG A 45 0.50 0.47 -6.44
CA ARG A 45 1.34 -0.69 -6.73
C ARG A 45 1.89 -1.29 -5.46
N ILE A 46 2.03 -2.60 -5.42
CA ILE A 46 2.81 -3.31 -4.41
C ILE A 46 3.91 -4.13 -5.07
N PHE A 47 5.06 -4.25 -4.42
CA PHE A 47 6.15 -5.05 -4.95
C PHE A 47 7.09 -5.52 -3.85
N ARG A 48 7.77 -6.64 -4.08
CA ARG A 48 8.87 -7.11 -3.25
C ARG A 48 10.19 -6.70 -3.89
N SER A 49 11.01 -5.94 -3.16
CA SER A 49 12.38 -5.66 -3.60
C SER A 49 13.26 -6.88 -3.35
N GLN A 50 14.03 -7.31 -4.35
CA GLN A 50 15.08 -8.33 -4.21
C GLN A 50 16.49 -7.71 -4.07
N ALA A 51 16.58 -6.38 -3.99
CA ALA A 51 17.86 -5.67 -3.99
C ALA A 51 18.48 -5.62 -2.58
N GLY A 52 19.38 -6.58 -2.30
CA GLY A 52 20.55 -6.41 -1.45
C GLY A 52 20.35 -6.40 0.08
N GLY A 53 20.60 -7.55 0.71
CA GLY A 53 21.45 -7.64 1.91
C GLY A 53 20.93 -7.14 3.26
N GLY A 54 19.61 -7.01 3.48
CA GLY A 54 19.12 -6.69 4.84
C GLY A 54 17.64 -6.37 5.01
N ILE A 55 16.88 -6.13 3.94
CA ILE A 55 15.41 -5.98 3.99
C ILE A 55 14.77 -7.16 3.25
N ASP A 56 15.14 -8.37 3.66
CA ASP A 56 14.63 -9.58 3.03
C ASP A 56 13.14 -9.76 3.37
N ASN A 57 12.33 -10.03 2.35
CA ASN A 57 10.91 -10.41 2.43
C ASN A 57 9.84 -9.34 2.72
N ARG A 58 10.15 -8.04 2.65
CA ARG A 58 9.10 -7.00 2.79
C ARG A 58 8.37 -6.69 1.48
N TRP A 59 7.08 -6.44 1.60
CA TRP A 59 6.21 -5.97 0.52
C TRP A 59 5.98 -4.48 0.63
N PHE A 60 6.53 -3.75 -0.34
CA PHE A 60 6.35 -2.32 -0.46
C PHE A 60 4.99 -2.02 -1.06
N TRP A 61 4.38 -0.92 -0.66
CA TRP A 61 3.16 -0.38 -1.26
C TRP A 61 3.34 1.11 -1.55
N ILE A 62 2.75 1.56 -2.66
CA ILE A 62 2.73 2.97 -3.09
C ILE A 62 1.33 3.30 -3.58
N VAL A 63 0.70 4.31 -2.99
CA VAL A 63 -0.59 4.85 -3.48
C VAL A 63 -0.30 5.79 -4.65
N ALA A 64 -1.01 5.60 -5.77
CA ALA A 64 -0.86 6.45 -6.94
C ALA A 64 -1.04 7.93 -6.56
N ALA A 65 -0.19 8.78 -7.12
CA ALA A 65 -0.27 10.22 -6.91
C ALA A 65 -0.84 10.84 -8.19
N ASP A 66 -1.99 11.47 -8.08
CA ASP A 66 -2.55 12.36 -9.12
C ASP A 66 -2.26 13.85 -8.82
N GLY A 67 -1.44 14.12 -7.80
CA GLY A 67 -1.14 15.46 -7.30
C GLY A 67 -2.15 15.99 -6.28
N SER A 68 -3.20 15.23 -5.96
CA SER A 68 -4.18 15.61 -4.95
C SER A 68 -3.63 15.57 -3.52
N HIS A 69 -4.26 16.33 -2.62
CA HIS A 69 -3.89 16.39 -1.21
C HIS A 69 -4.21 15.07 -0.50
N ARG A 70 -3.19 14.43 0.09
CA ARG A 70 -3.32 13.10 0.73
C ARG A 70 -3.96 13.09 2.12
N LEU A 71 -4.41 14.24 2.64
CA LEU A 71 -5.11 14.35 3.93
C LEU A 71 -4.34 13.67 5.09
N ASP A 72 -3.03 13.93 5.14
CA ASP A 72 -2.09 13.39 6.13
C ASP A 72 -1.85 11.86 6.04
N TRP A 73 -2.40 11.20 5.01
CA TRP A 73 -2.08 9.81 4.70
C TRP A 73 -0.71 9.66 4.00
N PRO A 74 0.03 8.58 4.31
CA PRO A 74 1.33 8.32 3.71
C PRO A 74 1.22 7.92 2.22
N SER A 75 2.23 8.31 1.44
CA SER A 75 2.40 7.92 0.03
C SER A 75 2.70 6.45 -0.18
N ALA A 76 3.48 5.91 0.75
CA ALA A 76 4.20 4.66 0.59
C ALA A 76 4.62 4.09 1.95
N GLY A 77 4.91 2.80 1.96
CA GLY A 77 5.44 2.08 3.12
C GLY A 77 5.73 0.63 2.77
N TYR A 78 5.87 -0.20 3.79
CA TYR A 78 6.10 -1.63 3.62
C TYR A 78 5.26 -2.43 4.63
N GLU A 79 5.06 -3.70 4.33
CA GLU A 79 4.37 -4.69 5.17
C GLU A 79 5.04 -6.06 5.02
N ASP A 80 4.69 -7.02 5.87
CA ASP A 80 5.32 -8.35 5.87
C ASP A 80 4.79 -9.30 4.78
N SER A 81 3.68 -8.95 4.12
CA SER A 81 3.09 -9.77 3.05
C SER A 81 2.37 -8.94 1.99
N ALA A 82 2.24 -9.50 0.79
CA ALA A 82 1.47 -8.89 -0.30
C ALA A 82 0.04 -8.58 0.14
N TYR A 83 -0.57 -9.49 0.88
CA TYR A 83 -1.94 -9.37 1.35
C TYR A 83 -2.14 -8.18 2.31
N VAL A 84 -1.21 -7.95 3.23
CA VAL A 84 -1.28 -6.79 4.14
C VAL A 84 -0.96 -5.50 3.38
N ALA A 85 0.02 -5.52 2.48
CA ALA A 85 0.36 -4.38 1.62
C ALA A 85 -0.81 -3.95 0.73
N SER A 86 -1.50 -4.89 0.09
CA SER A 86 -2.70 -4.62 -0.71
C SER A 86 -3.78 -3.95 0.12
N ARG A 87 -4.15 -4.53 1.27
CA ARG A 87 -5.22 -3.99 2.11
C ARG A 87 -4.87 -2.62 2.71
N ARG A 88 -3.60 -2.39 3.04
CA ARG A 88 -3.11 -1.07 3.46
C ARG A 88 -3.32 -0.04 2.35
N LEU A 89 -2.91 -0.38 1.13
CA LEU A 89 -3.04 0.49 -0.03
C LEU A 89 -4.51 0.85 -0.28
N GLU A 90 -5.40 -0.15 -0.29
CA GLU A 90 -6.83 0.07 -0.49
C GLU A 90 -7.45 0.93 0.63
N MET A 91 -7.11 0.66 1.90
CA MET A 91 -7.60 1.45 3.04
C MET A 91 -7.20 2.92 2.93
N ILE A 92 -5.96 3.20 2.53
CA ILE A 92 -5.48 4.58 2.36
C ILE A 92 -6.19 5.23 1.17
N TYR A 93 -6.26 4.55 0.02
CA TYR A 93 -6.96 5.03 -1.17
C TYR A 93 -8.42 5.39 -0.86
N GLU A 94 -9.16 4.49 -0.19
CA GLU A 94 -10.55 4.75 0.17
C GLU A 94 -10.70 5.88 1.20
N SER A 95 -9.74 6.03 2.12
CA SER A 95 -9.74 7.14 3.08
C SER A 95 -9.53 8.49 2.38
N ILE A 96 -8.59 8.56 1.43
CA ILE A 96 -8.38 9.75 0.60
C ILE A 96 -9.62 10.03 -0.27
N LYS A 97 -10.12 9.00 -0.98
CA LYS A 97 -11.29 9.09 -1.86
C LYS A 97 -12.55 9.56 -1.12
N SER A 98 -12.71 9.17 0.15
CA SER A 98 -13.84 9.58 1.00
C SER A 98 -13.64 10.92 1.71
N GLY A 99 -12.50 11.60 1.51
CA GLY A 99 -12.19 12.86 2.20
C GLY A 99 -11.84 12.70 3.68
N LYS A 100 -11.60 11.46 4.15
CA LYS A 100 -11.28 11.19 5.55
C LYS A 100 -9.83 11.54 5.84
N ARG A 101 -9.62 12.61 6.62
CA ARG A 101 -8.29 12.97 7.14
C ARG A 101 -7.77 11.89 8.09
N ARG A 102 -6.47 11.61 8.01
CA ARG A 102 -5.80 10.71 8.95
C ARG A 102 -5.79 11.37 10.33
N THR A 103 -6.48 10.77 11.28
CA THR A 103 -6.34 11.13 12.69
C THR A 103 -5.14 10.38 13.25
N HIS A 104 -4.14 11.10 13.76
CA HIS A 104 -3.03 10.50 14.49
C HIS A 104 -3.58 9.77 15.74
N PRO A 105 -3.17 8.53 16.03
CA PRO A 105 -3.10 8.08 17.41
C PRO A 105 -1.92 8.74 18.12
#